data_AF-A0A957UJZ1-F1
#
_entry.id   AF-A0A957UJZ1-F1
#
_cell.length_a   1.000
_cell.length_b   1.000
_cell.length_c   1.000
_cell.angle_alpha   90.00
_cell.angle_beta   90.00
_cell.angle_gamma   90.00
#
_symmetry.space_group_name_H-M   'P 1'
#
loop_
_entity.id
_entity.type
_entity.pdbx_description
1 polymer ?
#
loop_
_entity_poly.entity_id
_entity_poly.type
_entity_poly.pdbx_seq_one_letter_code
_entity_poly.pdbx_strand_id
1 'polypeptide(L)' 'GLPVSVPRGDYDLDALMQAMLFDKKRAGKTLRFIVPRALGDVTIIDNPGDEHVRAAFETVLL' A
#
# COMPACT_ATOMS: atom_id res chain seq x y z
N GLY A 1 -20.22 10.28 -3.84
CA GLY A 1 -19.10 9.57 -4.49
C GLY A 1 -17.88 9.72 -3.62
N LEU A 2 -17.16 8.63 -3.35
CA LEU A 2 -15.91 8.68 -2.60
C LEU A 2 -14.72 8.81 -3.58
N PRO A 3 -13.60 9.40 -3.15
CA PRO A 3 -12.38 9.44 -3.95
C PRO A 3 -11.85 8.03 -4.22
N VAL A 4 -11.42 7.79 -5.46
CA VAL A 4 -10.78 6.53 -5.91
C VAL A 4 -9.33 6.74 -6.38
N SER A 5 -8.86 7.98 -6.33
CA SER A 5 -7.52 8.39 -6.76
C SER A 5 -6.95 9.43 -5.80
N VAL A 6 -5.62 9.54 -5.81
CA VAL A 6 -4.85 10.48 -5.01
C VAL A 6 -4.12 11.45 -5.95
N PRO A 7 -4.15 12.78 -5.71
CA PRO A 7 -3.44 13.73 -6.55
C PRO A 7 -1.93 13.51 -6.47
N ARG A 8 -1.28 13.32 -7.63
CA ARG A 8 0.17 13.06 -7.72
C ARG A 8 1.02 14.19 -7.14
N GLY A 9 0.54 15.43 -7.18
CA GLY A 9 1.26 16.61 -6.68
C GLY A 9 1.33 16.71 -5.15
N ASP A 10 0.44 16.04 -4.44
CA ASP A 10 0.29 16.19 -2.99
C ASP A 10 1.05 15.12 -2.18
N TYR A 11 1.53 14.07 -2.84
CA TYR A 11 2.15 12.92 -2.18
C TYR A 11 3.44 12.47 -2.87
N ASP A 12 4.52 12.46 -2.10
CA ASP A 12 5.76 11.78 -2.46
C ASP A 12 5.63 10.29 -2.13
N LEU A 13 5.76 9.44 -3.15
CA LEU A 13 5.64 7.99 -3.04
C LEU A 13 6.70 7.39 -2.12
N ASP A 14 7.90 7.95 -2.12
CA ASP A 14 8.98 7.45 -1.28
C ASP A 14 8.69 7.82 0.19
N ALA A 15 8.20 9.04 0.46
CA ALA A 15 7.76 9.45 1.78
C ALA A 15 6.57 8.61 2.29
N LEU A 16 5.62 8.26 1.41
CA LEU A 16 4.49 7.40 1.74
C LEU A 16 4.94 5.98 2.09
N MET A 17 5.84 5.40 1.30
CA MET A 17 6.42 4.08 1.58
C MET A 17 7.19 4.08 2.91
N GLN A 18 7.98 5.13 3.18
CA GLN A 18 8.64 5.29 4.47
C GLN A 18 7.64 5.37 5.62
N ALA A 19 6.55 6.15 5.49
CA ALA A 19 5.51 6.23 6.51
C ALA A 19 4.85 4.86 6.76
N MET A 20 4.61 4.07 5.71
CA MET A 20 4.07 2.71 5.82
C MET A 20 5.04 1.73 6.49
N LEU A 21 6.35 1.86 6.27
CA LEU A 21 7.39 1.08 6.95
C LEU A 21 7.40 1.30 8.46
N PHE A 22 6.98 2.48 8.92
CA PHE A 22 6.86 2.81 10.34
C PHE A 22 5.51 2.46 10.94
N ASP A 23 4.50 2.07 10.14
CA ASP A 23 3.18 1.75 10.66
C ASP A 23 3.18 0.47 11.51
N LYS A 24 2.38 0.54 12.59
CA LYS A 24 2.42 -0.30 13.79
C LYS A 24 2.35 -1.81 13.52
N LYS A 25 3.50 -2.50 13.62
CA LYS A 25 3.71 -3.73 14.45
C LYS A 25 5.16 -4.19 14.32
N ARG A 26 5.96 -3.76 15.29
CA ARG A 26 7.41 -3.97 15.43
C ARG A 26 7.82 -5.42 15.77
N ALA A 27 7.06 -6.40 15.30
CA ALA A 27 7.40 -7.82 15.38
C ALA A 27 7.70 -8.33 13.96
N GLY A 28 8.92 -8.03 13.47
CA GLY A 28 9.44 -8.62 12.23
C GLY A 28 9.35 -7.78 10.95
N LYS A 29 9.62 -6.47 10.99
CA LYS A 29 10.09 -5.59 9.87
C LYS A 29 9.46 -5.74 8.47
N THR A 30 8.27 -6.33 8.33
CA THR A 30 7.69 -6.65 7.02
C THR A 30 6.34 -5.95 6.88
N LEU A 31 6.15 -5.27 5.74
CA LEU A 31 4.89 -4.60 5.41
C LEU A 31 3.78 -5.65 5.27
N ARG A 32 2.65 -5.44 5.94
CA ARG A 32 1.49 -6.35 5.90
C ARG A 32 0.33 -5.68 5.19
N PHE A 33 -0.20 -6.34 4.16
CA PHE A 33 -1.31 -5.85 3.36
C PHE A 33 -2.52 -6.78 3.44
N ILE A 34 -3.71 -6.20 3.44
CA ILE A 34 -4.96 -6.94 3.25
C ILE A 34 -5.31 -6.80 1.78
N VAL A 35 -5.31 -7.91 1.05
CA VAL A 35 -5.53 -7.94 -0.39
C VAL A 35 -6.80 -8.74 -0.69
N PRO A 36 -7.84 -8.13 -1.25
CA PRO A 36 -8.99 -8.87 -1.75
C PRO A 36 -8.61 -9.68 -2.99
N ARG A 37 -8.97 -10.98 -3.01
CA ARG A 37 -8.75 -11.88 -4.16
C ARG A 37 -10.03 -12.11 -4.96
N ALA A 38 -11.16 -12.08 -4.27
CA ALA A 38 -12.50 -12.09 -4.84
C ALA A 38 -13.46 -11.32 -3.91
N LEU A 39 -14.70 -11.11 -4.35
CA LEU A 39 -15.73 -10.53 -3.49
C LEU A 39 -16.00 -11.47 -2.30
N GLY A 40 -15.76 -10.99 -1.09
CA GLY A 40 -15.89 -11.78 0.15
C GLY A 40 -14.66 -12.63 0.51
N ASP A 41 -13.60 -12.62 -0.30
CA ASP A 41 -12.34 -13.33 -0.05
C ASP A 41 -11.17 -12.34 0.08
N VAL A 42 -10.58 -12.29 1.28
CA VAL A 42 -9.47 -11.41 1.62
C VAL A 42 -8.33 -12.23 2.20
N THR A 43 -7.13 -11.98 1.69
CA THR A 43 -5.91 -12.58 2.21
C THR A 43 -5.02 -11.52 2.83
N ILE A 44 -4.24 -11.93 3.83
CA ILE A 44 -3.23 -11.08 4.44
C ILE A 44 -1.89 -11.51 3.84
N ILE A 45 -1.23 -10.58 3.16
CA ILE A 45 0.10 -10.79 2.58
C ILE A 45 1.12 -10.09 3.45
N ASP A 46 2.05 -10.86 3.98
CA ASP A 46 3.27 -10.37 4.62
C ASP A 46 4.35 -10.18 3.56
N ASN A 47 4.96 -9.00 3.54
CA ASN A 47 6.07 -8.63 2.65
C ASN A 47 5.79 -8.89 1.15
N PRO A 48 4.84 -8.16 0.52
CA PRO A 48 4.58 -8.33 -0.91
C PRO A 48 5.75 -7.91 -1.81
N GLY A 49 6.74 -7.17 -1.28
CA GLY A 49 7.87 -6.62 -2.03
C GLY A 49 7.62 -5.19 -2.51
N ASP A 50 8.65 -4.34 -2.40
CA ASP A 50 8.57 -2.90 -2.65
C ASP A 50 8.13 -2.55 -4.08
N GLU A 51 8.56 -3.33 -5.07
CA GLU A 51 8.22 -3.12 -6.48
C GLU A 51 6.71 -3.28 -6.73
N HIS A 52 6.07 -4.27 -6.11
CA HIS A 52 4.64 -4.51 -6.23
C HIS A 52 3.82 -3.41 -5.57
N VAL A 53 4.28 -2.91 -4.41
CA VAL A 53 3.65 -1.79 -3.70
C VAL A 53 3.75 -0.52 -4.55
N ARG A 54 4.93 -0.24 -5.11
CA ARG A 54 5.17 0.93 -5.95
C ARG A 54 4.28 0.91 -7.19
N ALA A 55 4.24 -0.21 -7.91
CA ALA A 55 3.39 -0.37 -9.09
C ALA A 55 1.90 -0.18 -8.76
N ALA A 56 1.44 -0.67 -7.61
CA ALA A 56 0.05 -0.48 -7.19
C ALA A 56 -0.28 1.00 -6.94
N PHE A 57 0.60 1.75 -6.27
CA PHE A 57 0.40 3.18 -6.04
C PHE A 57 0.38 4.00 -7.33
N GLU A 58 1.21 3.64 -8.31
CA GLU A 58 1.19 4.28 -9.63
C GLU A 58 -0.18 4.18 -10.33
N THR A 59 -0.99 3.16 -10.01
CA THR A 59 -2.35 3.02 -10.59
C THR A 59 -3.38 3.99 -10.01
N VAL A 60 -3.13 4.53 -8.81
CA VAL A 60 -4.09 5.39 -8.09
C VAL A 60 -3.62 6.84 -7.98
N LEU A 61 -2.37 7.13 -8.34
CA LEU A 61 -1.80 8.49 -8.39
C LEU A 61 -2.11 9.14 -9.75
N LEU A 62 -2.99 10.14 -9.75
CA LEU A 62 -3.42 10.90 -10.95
C LEU A 62 -2.95 12.35 -10.93
#